data_AF-A0A396YNK1-F1
#
_entry.id   AF-A0A396YNK1-F1
#
_cell.length_a   1.000
_cell.length_b   1.000
_cell.length_c   1.000
_cell.angle_alpha   90.00
_cell.angle_beta   90.00
_cell.angle_gamma   90.00
#
_symmetry.space_group_name_H-M   'P 1'
#
loop_
_entity.id
_entity.type
_entity.pdbx_description
1 polymer ?
#
loop_
_entity_poly.entity_id
_entity_poly.type
_entity_poly.pdbx_seq_one_letter_code
_entity_poly.pdbx_strand_id
1 'polypeptide(L)'
;MGWKFKKEIVLVAISFFVFLTSLNNQPQISDLVFNADILYPAILYQDLITDKNPIYEWSLTPSPYFFPDISIFFLIKLFVTGGVESLYLTFFFQAIALLGALLLFVRSGADSEENKNTISQITFFVYSIFLISFSLQSYFFPSFGFAAHGGALVFTFISGALWFSKKDWKRTIVFWCFFGAIQIFLIVSDPLYFFYFSLPCLLYSAEEWIRNKQERNSILLLFLFTGIGLIAYKNLAKADFIFIPTNYYQRDSSWNFLQILWISIQNQIRNTPYSFTALIGFYLLSSLLLLISKGGRKNQNRFSNQISFLIRVLLVSCLGILISGTITGLFQKDGIAIRYLLPLLFIWIPFIIFAFFRLSLSYKKQVFLGFNLFYFIIVVSVLYWGDLRPRLYRDSLADCLDQNREILSLKRGISDFWDSRRIRIFSRKNLRADNYLKDLHPEYWQNSWTWFTKTPEEEYNFAVLPGLDENKLSEEFGEPKHRLPCQKHEILIWDSKSKERFVRFREKKKEEVELWHKLTGRKQIL
;
A
#
# COMPACT_ATOMS: atom_id res chain seq x y z
N MET A 1 -34.84 22.42 -7.78
CA MET A 1 -34.20 21.19 -8.32
C MET A 1 -33.91 20.27 -7.14
N GLY A 2 -34.86 19.41 -6.77
CA GLY A 2 -34.72 18.57 -5.57
C GLY A 2 -33.64 17.50 -5.78
N TRP A 3 -32.55 17.55 -5.02
CA TRP A 3 -31.58 16.47 -4.95
C TRP A 3 -32.28 15.23 -4.37
N LYS A 4 -32.80 14.34 -5.23
CA LYS A 4 -33.17 13.00 -4.79
C LYS A 4 -31.88 12.29 -4.40
N PHE A 5 -31.59 12.25 -3.11
CA PHE A 5 -30.52 11.41 -2.58
C PHE A 5 -30.75 9.98 -3.06
N LYS A 6 -29.83 9.50 -3.89
CA LYS A 6 -29.80 8.10 -4.31
C LYS A 6 -29.49 7.26 -3.06
N LYS A 7 -30.34 6.28 -2.74
CA LYS A 7 -30.22 5.42 -1.55
C LYS A 7 -28.83 4.76 -1.46
N GLU A 8 -28.20 4.52 -2.60
CA GLU A 8 -26.86 3.98 -2.76
C GLU A 8 -25.77 4.87 -2.12
N ILE A 9 -25.95 6.19 -2.12
CA ILE A 9 -24.99 7.12 -1.48
C ILE A 9 -24.99 6.94 0.03
N VAL A 10 -26.17 6.73 0.64
CA VAL A 10 -26.29 6.50 2.08
C VAL A 10 -25.59 5.21 2.47
N LEU A 11 -25.78 4.14 1.69
CA LEU A 11 -25.13 2.85 1.89
C LEU A 11 -23.60 2.96 1.82
N VAL A 12 -23.08 3.66 0.80
CA VAL A 12 -21.64 3.93 0.69
C VAL A 12 -21.15 4.75 1.88
N ALA A 13 -21.86 5.81 2.28
CA ALA A 13 -21.47 6.66 3.40
C ALA A 13 -21.40 5.89 4.73
N ILE A 14 -22.38 5.02 5.02
CA ILE A 14 -22.35 4.14 6.19
C ILE A 14 -21.14 3.21 6.15
N SER A 15 -20.87 2.59 4.99
CA SER A 15 -19.70 1.71 4.82
C SER A 15 -18.38 2.43 5.01
N PHE A 16 -18.26 3.68 4.54
CA PHE A 16 -17.08 4.50 4.78
C PHE A 16 -16.92 4.88 6.25
N PHE A 17 -18.01 5.21 6.94
CA PHE A 17 -17.97 5.47 8.37
C PHE A 17 -17.48 4.25 9.16
N VAL A 18 -18.01 3.07 8.85
CA VAL A 18 -17.56 1.80 9.46
C VAL A 18 -16.10 1.51 9.13
N PHE A 19 -15.71 1.67 7.86
CA PHE A 19 -14.32 1.48 7.43
C PHE A 19 -13.36 2.40 8.22
N LEU A 20 -13.63 3.70 8.26
CA LEU A 20 -12.75 4.66 8.93
C LEU A 20 -12.68 4.43 10.45
N THR A 21 -13.80 4.15 11.11
CA THR A 21 -13.80 3.84 12.56
C THR A 21 -13.03 2.54 12.86
N SER A 22 -13.10 1.54 11.97
CA SER A 22 -12.37 0.28 12.13
C SER A 22 -10.83 0.43 12.07
N LEU A 23 -10.31 1.50 11.42
CA LEU A 23 -8.87 1.72 11.30
C LEU A 23 -8.16 1.82 12.65
N ASN A 24 -8.84 2.30 13.70
CA ASN A 24 -8.29 2.41 15.05
C ASN A 24 -8.94 1.43 16.04
N ASN A 25 -10.23 1.15 15.89
CA ASN A 25 -10.96 0.41 16.91
C ASN A 25 -10.69 -1.10 16.88
N GLN A 26 -9.92 -1.59 15.91
CA GLN A 26 -9.49 -2.98 15.83
C GLN A 26 -7.96 -3.07 15.92
N PRO A 27 -7.38 -3.70 16.97
CA PRO A 27 -5.93 -3.74 17.17
C PRO A 27 -5.17 -4.27 15.96
N GLN A 28 -5.64 -5.37 15.35
CA GLN A 28 -5.00 -5.96 14.18
C GLN A 28 -4.99 -5.04 12.95
N ILE A 29 -6.03 -4.22 12.78
CA ILE A 29 -6.09 -3.24 11.69
C ILE A 29 -5.23 -2.03 12.05
N SER A 30 -5.33 -1.53 13.28
CA SER A 30 -4.55 -0.40 13.77
C SER A 30 -3.05 -0.63 13.65
N ASP A 31 -2.57 -1.82 14.01
CA ASP A 31 -1.16 -2.21 13.85
C ASP A 31 -0.72 -2.23 12.37
N LEU A 32 -1.65 -2.46 11.43
CA LEU A 32 -1.37 -2.40 10.00
C LEU A 32 -1.47 -0.97 9.43
N VAL A 33 -2.38 -0.15 9.94
CA VAL A 33 -2.61 1.23 9.49
C VAL A 33 -1.52 2.17 9.96
N PHE A 34 -1.05 2.00 11.20
CA PHE A 34 -0.15 2.93 11.88
C PHE A 34 1.26 2.37 12.09
N ASN A 35 1.66 1.34 11.32
CA ASN A 35 3.05 0.87 11.32
C ASN A 35 3.99 1.77 10.52
N ALA A 36 5.29 1.57 10.76
CA ALA A 36 6.37 2.31 10.13
C ALA A 36 6.35 2.31 8.59
N ASP A 37 6.03 1.18 7.94
CA ASP A 37 6.00 1.08 6.46
C ASP A 37 4.92 2.02 5.88
N ILE A 38 3.72 2.07 6.47
CA ILE A 38 2.63 2.95 6.03
C ILE A 38 2.90 4.42 6.37
N LEU A 39 3.65 4.69 7.45
CA LEU A 39 4.05 6.04 7.84
C LEU A 39 5.12 6.64 6.94
N TYR A 40 5.68 5.88 5.99
CA TYR A 40 6.76 6.34 5.11
C TYR A 40 6.46 7.68 4.42
N PRO A 41 5.30 7.92 3.77
CA PRO A 41 4.99 9.20 3.15
C PRO A 41 4.89 10.35 4.15
N ALA A 42 4.42 10.08 5.37
CA ALA A 42 4.35 11.06 6.45
C ALA A 42 5.74 11.49 6.92
N ILE A 43 6.65 10.52 7.07
CA ILE A 43 8.04 10.76 7.48
C ILE A 43 8.80 11.48 6.37
N LEU A 44 8.62 11.07 5.12
CA LEU A 44 9.22 11.73 3.96
C LEU A 44 8.76 13.19 3.87
N TYR A 45 7.47 13.46 4.08
CA TYR A 45 6.95 14.83 4.13
C TYR A 45 7.57 15.64 5.28
N GLN A 46 7.62 15.06 6.48
CA GLN A 46 8.22 15.71 7.64
C GLN A 46 9.68 16.09 7.35
N ASP A 47 10.47 15.17 6.82
CA ASP A 47 11.89 15.40 6.57
C ASP A 47 12.15 16.42 5.44
N LEU A 48 11.48 16.26 4.29
CA LEU A 48 11.72 17.12 3.13
C LEU A 48 11.11 18.52 3.28
N ILE A 49 9.90 18.61 3.82
CA ILE A 49 9.13 19.85 3.85
C ILE A 49 9.25 20.56 5.19
N THR A 50 9.15 19.82 6.31
CA THR A 50 9.20 20.43 7.65
C THR A 50 10.65 20.68 8.08
N ASP A 51 11.51 19.68 7.92
CA ASP A 51 12.91 19.74 8.36
C ASP A 51 13.86 20.30 7.29
N LYS A 52 13.36 20.43 6.05
CA LYS A 52 14.08 20.97 4.88
C LYS A 52 15.37 20.18 4.57
N ASN A 53 15.37 18.89 4.86
CA ASN A 53 16.47 18.03 4.48
C ASN A 53 16.35 17.66 2.99
N PRO A 54 17.48 17.48 2.28
CA PRO A 54 17.47 17.16 0.86
C PRO A 54 17.02 15.72 0.57
N ILE A 55 16.33 15.53 -0.55
CA ILE A 55 15.91 14.19 -1.02
C ILE A 55 17.08 13.30 -1.44
N TYR A 56 18.25 13.85 -1.78
CA TYR A 56 19.37 13.03 -2.22
C TYR A 56 20.08 12.28 -1.09
N GLU A 57 19.83 12.69 0.16
CA GLU A 57 20.26 11.98 1.36
C GLU A 57 19.29 10.85 1.75
N TRP A 58 18.25 10.60 0.95
CA TRP A 58 17.28 9.55 1.23
C TRP A 58 17.66 8.19 0.64
N SER A 59 17.35 7.18 1.44
CA SER A 59 17.19 5.81 1.02
C SER A 59 15.72 5.45 0.92
N LEU A 60 15.24 5.29 -0.31
CA LEU A 60 13.85 4.95 -0.61
C LEU A 60 13.66 3.44 -0.72
N THR A 61 12.41 3.02 -0.82
CA THR A 61 12.06 1.63 -1.14
C THR A 61 12.25 1.30 -2.61
N PRO A 62 12.45 0.02 -2.97
CA PRO A 62 12.43 -0.46 -4.36
C PRO A 62 11.21 -0.01 -5.17
N SER A 63 10.04 0.12 -4.53
CA SER A 63 8.90 0.84 -5.09
C SER A 63 8.84 2.20 -4.41
N PRO A 64 9.31 3.32 -5.00
CA PRO A 64 9.34 4.61 -4.33
C PRO A 64 7.96 5.18 -3.96
N TYR A 65 6.89 4.73 -4.62
CA TYR A 65 5.51 5.17 -4.40
C TYR A 65 5.25 6.65 -4.71
N PHE A 66 6.04 7.27 -5.59
CA PHE A 66 5.91 8.71 -5.92
C PHE A 66 4.48 9.09 -6.36
N PHE A 67 3.88 8.28 -7.22
CA PHE A 67 2.55 8.49 -7.79
C PHE A 67 1.72 7.18 -7.87
N PRO A 68 0.42 7.22 -7.53
CA PRO A 68 -0.30 8.36 -6.99
C PRO A 68 -0.05 8.57 -5.49
N ASP A 69 0.59 7.60 -4.84
CA ASP A 69 0.58 7.50 -3.38
C ASP A 69 1.18 8.77 -2.75
N ILE A 70 2.51 8.90 -2.62
CA ILE A 70 3.15 10.03 -1.94
C ILE A 70 2.59 11.39 -2.40
N SER A 71 2.32 11.55 -3.70
CA SER A 71 1.70 12.75 -4.27
C SER A 71 0.37 13.13 -3.60
N ILE A 72 -0.54 12.17 -3.38
CA ILE A 72 -1.82 12.41 -2.72
C ILE A 72 -1.61 12.79 -1.25
N PHE A 73 -0.71 12.10 -0.54
CA PHE A 73 -0.45 12.45 0.86
C PHE A 73 0.14 13.86 1.00
N PHE A 74 1.08 14.22 0.14
CA PHE A 74 1.66 15.56 0.11
C PHE A 74 0.60 16.62 -0.18
N LEU A 75 -0.33 16.34 -1.10
CA LEU A 75 -1.46 17.23 -1.38
C LEU A 75 -2.38 17.39 -0.16
N ILE A 76 -2.68 16.31 0.57
CA ILE A 76 -3.48 16.37 1.81
C ILE A 76 -2.77 17.23 2.87
N LYS A 77 -1.45 17.11 2.99
CA LYS A 77 -0.65 17.89 3.95
C LYS A 77 -0.64 19.40 3.69
N LEU A 78 -0.98 19.85 2.48
CA LEU A 78 -1.19 21.28 2.21
C LEU A 78 -2.42 21.84 2.93
N PHE A 79 -3.40 20.99 3.26
CA PHE A 79 -4.65 21.39 3.90
C PHE A 79 -4.78 20.91 5.34
N VAL A 80 -3.98 19.91 5.75
CA VAL A 80 -4.09 19.27 7.07
C VAL A 80 -2.73 19.18 7.78
N THR A 81 -2.64 19.82 8.95
CA THR A 81 -1.41 19.90 9.74
C THR A 81 -1.17 18.64 10.59
N GLY A 82 -2.23 18.01 11.10
CA GLY A 82 -2.14 16.82 11.94
C GLY A 82 -1.72 15.55 11.18
N GLY A 83 -0.80 14.77 11.75
CA GLY A 83 -0.27 13.54 11.13
C GLY A 83 -1.30 12.42 11.05
N VAL A 84 -2.03 12.20 12.15
CA VAL A 84 -3.06 11.16 12.25
C VAL A 84 -4.20 11.46 11.28
N GLU A 85 -4.73 12.67 11.29
CA GLU A 85 -5.83 13.12 10.43
C GLU A 85 -5.49 12.98 8.94
N SER A 86 -4.24 13.30 8.57
CA SER A 86 -3.74 13.15 7.20
C SER A 86 -3.75 11.69 6.75
N LEU A 87 -3.42 10.74 7.64
CA LEU A 87 -3.49 9.31 7.34
C LEU A 87 -4.94 8.85 7.11
N TYR A 88 -5.87 9.23 8.00
CA TYR A 88 -7.29 8.90 7.81
C TYR A 88 -7.84 9.42 6.48
N LEU A 89 -7.51 10.66 6.12
CA LEU A 89 -7.89 11.22 4.83
C LEU A 89 -7.24 10.48 3.66
N THR A 90 -6.00 10.04 3.81
CA THR A 90 -5.31 9.26 2.77
C THR A 90 -6.04 7.93 2.53
N PHE A 91 -6.39 7.18 3.58
CA PHE A 91 -7.19 5.96 3.45
C PHE A 91 -8.58 6.21 2.88
N PHE A 92 -9.23 7.30 3.28
CA PHE A 92 -10.51 7.72 2.72
C PHE A 92 -10.42 7.97 1.21
N PHE A 93 -9.43 8.76 0.77
CA PHE A 93 -9.23 9.05 -0.65
C PHE A 93 -8.81 7.81 -1.44
N GLN A 94 -7.99 6.93 -0.87
CA GLN A 94 -7.60 5.67 -1.50
C GLN A 94 -8.82 4.75 -1.72
N ALA A 95 -9.70 4.62 -0.73
CA ALA A 95 -10.94 3.85 -0.87
C ALA A 95 -11.88 4.50 -1.90
N ILE A 96 -12.03 5.83 -1.92
CA ILE A 96 -12.81 6.51 -2.96
C ILE A 96 -12.20 6.31 -4.35
N ALA A 97 -10.88 6.41 -4.48
CA ALA A 97 -10.17 6.24 -5.74
C ALA A 97 -10.36 4.82 -6.28
N LEU A 98 -10.30 3.80 -5.41
CA LEU A 98 -10.55 2.42 -5.78
C LEU A 98 -12.01 2.17 -6.21
N LEU A 99 -13.00 2.73 -5.50
CA LEU A 99 -14.39 2.69 -5.93
C LEU A 99 -14.60 3.37 -7.29
N GLY A 100 -14.02 4.56 -7.48
CA GLY A 100 -14.09 5.31 -8.73
C GLY A 100 -13.45 4.53 -9.89
N ALA A 101 -12.25 3.99 -9.69
CA ALA A 101 -11.54 3.18 -10.68
C ALA A 101 -12.30 1.90 -11.04
N LEU A 102 -12.88 1.23 -10.05
CA LEU A 102 -13.71 0.05 -10.25
C LEU A 102 -14.97 0.40 -11.06
N LEU A 103 -15.67 1.49 -10.72
CA LEU A 103 -16.83 1.99 -11.46
C LEU A 103 -16.47 2.32 -12.92
N LEU A 104 -15.36 3.01 -13.15
CA LEU A 104 -14.87 3.31 -14.50
C LEU A 104 -14.63 2.03 -15.29
N PHE A 105 -13.94 1.05 -14.67
CA PHE A 105 -13.63 -0.23 -15.31
C PHE A 105 -14.89 -1.02 -15.67
N VAL A 106 -15.79 -1.27 -14.71
CA VAL A 106 -16.97 -2.10 -14.97
C VAL A 106 -17.96 -1.41 -15.91
N ARG A 107 -18.09 -0.07 -15.87
CA ARG A 107 -18.96 0.68 -16.80
C ARG A 107 -18.42 0.70 -18.23
N SER A 108 -17.11 0.55 -18.43
CA SER A 108 -16.49 0.54 -19.77
C SER A 108 -17.04 -0.58 -20.68
N GLY A 109 -17.51 -1.69 -20.10
CA GLY A 109 -18.11 -2.81 -20.84
C GLY A 109 -19.63 -2.76 -21.00
N ALA A 110 -20.30 -1.70 -20.55
CA ALA A 110 -21.75 -1.59 -20.60
C ALA A 110 -22.22 -0.74 -21.80
N ASP A 111 -23.07 -1.33 -22.64
CA ASP A 111 -23.45 -0.76 -23.94
C ASP A 111 -24.54 0.35 -23.87
N SER A 112 -25.30 0.42 -22.78
CA SER A 112 -26.41 1.37 -22.61
C SER A 112 -26.35 2.08 -21.26
N GLU A 113 -26.96 3.27 -21.17
CA GLU A 113 -27.01 4.01 -19.89
C GLU A 113 -27.80 3.27 -18.81
N GLU A 114 -28.83 2.51 -19.18
CA GLU A 114 -29.56 1.66 -18.22
C GLU A 114 -28.65 0.56 -17.63
N ASN A 115 -27.83 -0.08 -18.47
CA ASN A 115 -26.87 -1.08 -18.02
C ASN A 115 -25.78 -0.45 -17.15
N LYS A 116 -25.27 0.73 -17.53
CA LYS A 116 -24.31 1.49 -16.73
C LYS A 116 -24.87 1.86 -15.37
N ASN A 117 -26.13 2.27 -15.29
CA ASN A 117 -26.79 2.57 -14.02
C ASN A 117 -26.92 1.31 -13.16
N THR A 118 -27.39 0.20 -13.74
CA THR A 118 -27.58 -1.06 -13.01
C THR A 118 -26.25 -1.61 -12.49
N ILE A 119 -25.19 -1.65 -13.31
CA ILE A 119 -23.87 -2.13 -12.86
C ILE A 119 -23.25 -1.18 -11.81
N SER A 120 -23.50 0.13 -11.89
CA SER A 120 -23.05 1.07 -10.86
C SER A 120 -23.72 0.82 -9.52
N GLN A 121 -25.04 0.56 -9.51
CA GLN A 121 -25.76 0.19 -8.28
C GLN A 121 -25.20 -1.08 -7.65
N ILE A 122 -25.01 -2.13 -8.45
CA ILE A 122 -24.41 -3.39 -7.98
C ILE A 122 -22.99 -3.15 -7.44
N THR A 123 -22.21 -2.32 -8.12
CA THR A 123 -20.86 -1.96 -7.67
C THR A 123 -20.88 -1.27 -6.32
N PHE A 124 -21.79 -0.30 -6.10
CA PHE A 124 -21.94 0.34 -4.79
C PHE A 124 -22.31 -0.67 -3.70
N PHE A 125 -23.23 -1.61 -3.95
CA PHE A 125 -23.58 -2.65 -3.00
C PHE A 125 -22.38 -3.56 -2.66
N VAL A 126 -21.75 -4.16 -3.67
CA VAL A 126 -20.63 -5.10 -3.48
C VAL A 126 -19.46 -4.41 -2.80
N TYR A 127 -19.11 -3.18 -3.21
CA TYR A 127 -18.01 -2.44 -2.61
C TYR A 127 -18.31 -2.01 -1.17
N SER A 128 -19.55 -1.64 -0.87
CA SER A 128 -19.97 -1.27 0.49
C SER A 128 -19.95 -2.45 1.45
N ILE A 129 -20.36 -3.63 0.96
CA ILE A 129 -20.19 -4.91 1.66
C ILE A 129 -18.69 -5.15 1.92
N PHE A 130 -17.85 -5.02 0.90
CA PHE A 130 -16.40 -5.22 1.04
C PHE A 130 -15.76 -4.28 2.08
N LEU A 131 -16.10 -2.98 2.04
CA LEU A 131 -15.64 -2.00 3.03
C LEU A 131 -16.08 -2.34 4.46
N ILE A 132 -17.30 -2.86 4.65
CA ILE A 132 -17.73 -3.26 5.98
C ILE A 132 -17.08 -4.58 6.40
N SER A 133 -16.94 -5.55 5.49
CA SER A 133 -16.25 -6.82 5.79
C SER A 133 -14.79 -6.59 6.17
N PHE A 134 -14.16 -5.52 5.70
CA PHE A 134 -12.83 -5.10 6.16
C PHE A 134 -12.80 -4.84 7.67
N SER A 135 -13.85 -4.24 8.23
CA SER A 135 -14.01 -4.07 9.69
C SER A 135 -14.20 -5.39 10.45
N LEU A 136 -14.08 -6.54 9.80
CA LEU A 136 -14.10 -7.84 10.47
C LEU A 136 -12.83 -8.64 10.19
N GLN A 137 -12.00 -8.20 9.24
CA GLN A 137 -10.84 -8.96 8.78
C GLN A 137 -9.75 -8.06 8.17
N SER A 138 -8.60 -8.02 8.84
CA SER A 138 -7.43 -7.22 8.45
C SER A 138 -6.69 -7.76 7.21
N TYR A 139 -6.94 -9.01 6.81
CA TYR A 139 -6.25 -9.67 5.71
C TYR A 139 -6.30 -8.93 4.35
N PHE A 140 -7.40 -8.23 4.08
CA PHE A 140 -7.59 -7.45 2.84
C PHE A 140 -7.05 -6.03 2.94
N PHE A 141 -6.47 -5.64 4.07
CA PHE A 141 -5.91 -4.30 4.30
C PHE A 141 -4.97 -3.82 3.18
N PRO A 142 -4.06 -4.66 2.63
CA PRO A 142 -3.14 -4.18 1.60
C PRO A 142 -3.83 -3.61 0.36
N SER A 143 -5.07 -4.00 0.06
CA SER A 143 -5.85 -3.41 -1.05
C SER A 143 -6.18 -1.92 -0.85
N PHE A 144 -6.23 -1.46 0.41
CA PHE A 144 -6.40 -0.06 0.80
C PHE A 144 -5.09 0.58 1.26
N GLY A 145 -4.02 -0.21 1.38
CA GLY A 145 -2.72 0.22 1.84
C GLY A 145 -2.10 1.21 0.86
N PHE A 146 -1.97 2.44 1.33
CA PHE A 146 -1.21 3.49 0.68
C PHE A 146 0.28 3.32 1.03
N ALA A 147 1.18 3.46 0.05
CA ALA A 147 2.56 2.95 0.14
C ALA A 147 2.66 1.43 0.39
N ALA A 148 1.62 0.69 -0.01
CA ALA A 148 1.58 -0.77 -0.07
C ALA A 148 1.03 -1.26 -1.43
N HIS A 149 1.41 -0.55 -2.50
CA HIS A 149 1.01 -0.82 -3.90
C HIS A 149 -0.48 -0.58 -4.22
N GLY A 150 -1.25 0.00 -3.29
CA GLY A 150 -2.66 0.34 -3.50
C GLY A 150 -2.88 1.27 -4.70
N GLY A 151 -2.00 2.24 -4.92
CA GLY A 151 -2.04 3.10 -6.10
C GLY A 151 -1.90 2.34 -7.42
N ALA A 152 -0.98 1.38 -7.49
CA ALA A 152 -0.80 0.54 -8.67
C ALA A 152 -2.07 -0.28 -8.98
N LEU A 153 -2.75 -0.80 -7.95
CA LEU A 153 -4.04 -1.49 -8.09
C LEU A 153 -5.14 -0.55 -8.63
N VAL A 154 -5.28 0.66 -8.07
CA VAL A 154 -6.24 1.67 -8.55
C VAL A 154 -6.01 1.97 -10.02
N PHE A 155 -4.75 2.24 -10.41
CA PHE A 155 -4.42 2.58 -11.78
C PHE A 155 -4.50 1.39 -12.74
N THR A 156 -4.47 0.15 -12.26
CA THR A 156 -4.75 -1.04 -13.08
C THR A 156 -6.19 -1.00 -13.58
N PHE A 157 -7.14 -0.64 -12.73
CA PHE A 157 -8.54 -0.49 -13.13
C PHE A 157 -8.79 0.74 -14.00
N ILE A 158 -8.18 1.89 -13.67
CA ILE A 158 -8.27 3.10 -14.52
C ILE A 158 -7.73 2.80 -15.91
N SER A 159 -6.55 2.20 -15.99
CA SER A 159 -5.90 1.91 -17.28
C SER A 159 -6.64 0.81 -18.04
N GLY A 160 -7.22 -0.17 -17.35
CA GLY A 160 -8.15 -1.14 -17.93
C GLY A 160 -9.40 -0.47 -18.51
N ALA A 161 -9.97 0.51 -17.80
CA ALA A 161 -11.15 1.26 -18.27
C ALA A 161 -10.82 2.07 -19.53
N LEU A 162 -9.67 2.75 -19.53
CA LEU A 162 -9.15 3.47 -20.70
C LEU A 162 -8.88 2.50 -21.87
N TRP A 163 -8.34 1.32 -21.57
CA TRP A 163 -8.12 0.27 -22.57
C TRP A 163 -9.43 -0.28 -23.14
N PHE A 164 -10.51 -0.35 -22.39
CA PHE A 164 -11.81 -0.79 -22.91
C PHE A 164 -12.72 0.37 -23.36
N SER A 165 -12.20 1.60 -23.42
CA SER A 165 -12.94 2.78 -23.89
C SER A 165 -13.21 2.74 -25.40
N LYS A 166 -14.09 3.66 -25.86
CA LYS A 166 -14.53 3.74 -27.26
C LYS A 166 -13.34 3.87 -28.23
N LYS A 167 -13.42 3.15 -29.36
CA LYS A 167 -12.36 3.10 -30.37
C LYS A 167 -11.96 4.48 -30.93
N ASP A 168 -12.91 5.42 -31.03
CA ASP A 168 -12.63 6.76 -31.58
C ASP A 168 -11.66 7.56 -30.71
N TRP A 169 -11.78 7.46 -29.39
CA TRP A 169 -10.87 8.13 -28.45
C TRP A 169 -9.43 7.62 -28.59
N LYS A 170 -9.28 6.29 -28.73
CA LYS A 170 -7.99 5.63 -28.92
C LYS A 170 -7.29 5.97 -30.24
N ARG A 171 -7.98 6.56 -31.21
CA ARG A 171 -7.36 6.99 -32.48
C ARG A 171 -6.64 8.33 -32.37
N THR A 172 -6.87 9.07 -31.29
CA THR A 172 -6.23 10.37 -31.09
C THR A 172 -4.80 10.21 -30.57
N ILE A 173 -3.88 11.04 -31.07
CA ILE A 173 -2.49 11.08 -30.58
C ILE A 173 -2.44 11.51 -29.12
N VAL A 174 -3.33 12.42 -28.71
CA VAL A 174 -3.46 12.92 -27.35
C VAL A 174 -3.72 11.78 -26.36
N PHE A 175 -4.60 10.83 -26.71
CA PHE A 175 -4.84 9.66 -25.89
C PHE A 175 -3.55 8.87 -25.64
N TRP A 176 -2.78 8.57 -26.68
CA TRP A 176 -1.56 7.76 -26.55
C TRP A 176 -0.44 8.49 -25.83
N CYS A 177 -0.29 9.81 -26.01
CA CYS A 177 0.64 10.61 -25.23
C CYS A 177 0.29 10.57 -23.74
N PHE A 178 -0.98 10.80 -23.40
CA PHE A 178 -1.46 10.77 -22.02
C PHE A 178 -1.36 9.37 -21.39
N PHE A 179 -1.84 8.35 -22.10
CA PHE A 179 -1.80 6.97 -21.65
C PHE A 179 -0.36 6.47 -21.48
N GLY A 180 0.52 6.78 -22.44
CA GLY A 180 1.94 6.45 -22.38
C GLY A 180 2.66 7.13 -21.21
N ALA A 181 2.39 8.42 -20.99
CA ALA A 181 2.94 9.14 -19.84
C ALA A 181 2.51 8.50 -18.51
N ILE A 182 1.23 8.14 -18.36
CA ILE A 182 0.74 7.43 -17.17
C ILE A 182 1.45 6.09 -16.98
N GLN A 183 1.61 5.28 -18.05
CA GLN A 183 2.32 4.00 -17.95
C GLN A 183 3.76 4.19 -17.45
N ILE A 184 4.49 5.14 -18.04
CA ILE A 184 5.88 5.43 -17.67
C ILE A 184 5.96 5.88 -16.20
N PHE A 185 5.15 6.85 -15.79
CA PHE A 185 5.16 7.37 -14.42
C PHE A 185 4.80 6.28 -13.39
N LEU A 186 3.82 5.43 -13.68
CA LEU A 186 3.42 4.37 -12.76
C LEU A 186 4.48 3.29 -12.63
N ILE A 187 5.14 2.87 -13.71
CA ILE A 187 6.23 1.88 -13.64
C ILE A 187 7.42 2.44 -12.84
N VAL A 188 7.77 3.72 -13.05
CA VAL A 188 8.86 4.38 -12.30
C VAL A 188 8.51 4.54 -10.82
N SER A 189 7.25 4.84 -10.51
CA SER A 189 6.76 4.98 -9.14
C SER A 189 6.62 3.64 -8.40
N ASP A 190 6.06 2.64 -9.06
CA ASP A 190 5.84 1.32 -8.52
C ASP A 190 5.97 0.24 -9.62
N PRO A 191 7.13 -0.44 -9.70
CA PRO A 191 7.39 -1.47 -10.69
C PRO A 191 6.39 -2.63 -10.68
N LEU A 192 5.63 -2.88 -9.59
CA LEU A 192 4.59 -3.92 -9.60
C LEU A 192 3.47 -3.61 -10.58
N TYR A 193 3.29 -2.33 -10.96
CA TYR A 193 2.35 -1.93 -11.99
C TYR A 193 2.60 -2.65 -13.34
N PHE A 194 3.86 -2.98 -13.65
CA PHE A 194 4.19 -3.80 -14.82
C PHE A 194 3.47 -5.15 -14.80
N PHE A 195 3.47 -5.83 -13.65
CA PHE A 195 2.80 -7.13 -13.47
C PHE A 195 1.29 -7.00 -13.29
N TYR A 196 0.81 -5.89 -12.71
CA TYR A 196 -0.62 -5.67 -12.49
C TYR A 196 -1.35 -5.24 -13.75
N PHE A 197 -0.71 -4.51 -14.67
CA PHE A 197 -1.38 -3.99 -15.85
C PHE A 197 -0.60 -4.19 -17.15
N SER A 198 0.63 -3.70 -17.27
CA SER A 198 1.30 -3.56 -18.57
C SER A 198 1.52 -4.91 -19.25
N LEU A 199 2.07 -5.90 -18.54
CA LEU A 199 2.30 -7.25 -19.05
C LEU A 199 0.97 -8.01 -19.33
N PRO A 200 -0.02 -8.06 -18.40
CA PRO A 200 -1.33 -8.63 -18.70
C PRO A 200 -2.01 -8.02 -19.93
N CYS A 201 -1.91 -6.69 -20.09
CA CYS A 201 -2.49 -5.96 -21.20
C CYS A 201 -1.76 -6.28 -22.52
N LEU A 202 -0.44 -6.38 -22.51
CA LEU A 202 0.35 -6.83 -23.67
C LEU A 202 -0.06 -8.24 -24.10
N LEU A 203 -0.19 -9.19 -23.18
CA LEU A 203 -0.61 -10.56 -23.48
C LEU A 203 -2.04 -10.62 -24.01
N TYR A 204 -2.96 -9.87 -23.39
CA TYR A 204 -4.34 -9.75 -23.87
C TYR A 204 -4.38 -9.21 -25.31
N SER A 205 -3.62 -8.15 -25.59
CA SER A 205 -3.60 -7.49 -26.89
C SER A 205 -2.92 -8.36 -27.96
N ALA A 206 -1.85 -9.06 -27.61
CA ALA A 206 -1.17 -9.98 -28.51
C ALA A 206 -2.10 -11.10 -28.97
N GLU A 207 -2.91 -11.66 -28.06
CA GLU A 207 -3.91 -12.67 -28.40
C GLU A 207 -5.01 -12.13 -29.31
N GLU A 208 -5.54 -10.94 -29.02
CA GLU A 208 -6.51 -10.27 -29.89
C GLU A 208 -5.94 -9.99 -31.29
N TRP A 209 -4.67 -9.58 -31.38
CA TRP A 209 -3.99 -9.38 -32.65
C TRP A 209 -3.77 -10.69 -33.41
N ILE A 210 -3.42 -11.78 -32.72
CA ILE A 210 -3.28 -13.11 -33.36
C ILE A 210 -4.62 -13.55 -33.94
N ARG A 211 -5.73 -13.36 -33.21
CA ARG A 211 -7.08 -13.78 -33.63
C ARG A 211 -7.68 -12.89 -34.71
N ASN A 212 -7.61 -11.57 -34.54
CA ASN A 212 -8.39 -10.61 -35.32
C ASN A 212 -7.53 -9.70 -36.22
N LYS A 213 -6.20 -9.77 -36.12
CA LYS A 213 -5.22 -8.90 -36.82
C LYS A 213 -5.44 -7.39 -36.62
N GLN A 214 -6.28 -7.00 -35.66
CA GLN A 214 -6.50 -5.61 -35.28
C GLN A 214 -5.49 -5.16 -34.23
N GLU A 215 -5.34 -3.84 -34.04
CA GLU A 215 -4.62 -3.21 -32.92
C GLU A 215 -3.08 -3.34 -32.88
N ARG A 216 -2.40 -3.67 -34.01
CA ARG A 216 -0.92 -3.73 -34.09
C ARG A 216 -0.22 -2.50 -33.50
N ASN A 217 -0.68 -1.29 -33.86
CA ASN A 217 -0.06 -0.04 -33.40
C ASN A 217 -0.21 0.15 -31.88
N SER A 218 -1.36 -0.23 -31.33
CA SER A 218 -1.62 -0.18 -29.89
C SER A 218 -0.64 -1.04 -29.10
N ILE A 219 -0.33 -2.24 -29.62
CA ILE A 219 0.65 -3.16 -29.01
C ILE A 219 2.05 -2.56 -29.05
N LEU A 220 2.47 -2.03 -30.21
CA LEU A 220 3.79 -1.42 -30.37
C LEU A 220 3.98 -0.22 -29.44
N LEU A 221 2.96 0.63 -29.32
CA LEU A 221 2.99 1.78 -28.40
C LEU A 221 3.02 1.33 -26.93
N LEU A 222 2.20 0.34 -26.56
CA LEU A 222 2.21 -0.22 -25.20
C LEU A 222 3.57 -0.82 -24.86
N PHE A 223 4.19 -1.56 -25.79
CA PHE A 223 5.53 -2.11 -25.63
C PHE A 223 6.58 -1.00 -25.50
N LEU A 224 6.51 0.04 -26.33
CA LEU A 224 7.40 1.19 -26.29
C LEU A 224 7.32 1.91 -24.93
N PHE A 225 6.13 2.28 -24.48
CA PHE A 225 5.96 3.00 -23.21
C PHE A 225 6.34 2.14 -22.00
N THR A 226 6.03 0.85 -22.02
CA THR A 226 6.47 -0.09 -20.98
C THR A 226 8.00 -0.18 -20.95
N GLY A 227 8.65 -0.31 -22.11
CA GLY A 227 10.11 -0.33 -22.23
C GLY A 227 10.75 0.96 -21.72
N ILE A 228 10.22 2.12 -22.09
CA ILE A 228 10.69 3.42 -21.58
C ILE A 228 10.53 3.49 -20.06
N GLY A 229 9.39 3.08 -19.50
CA GLY A 229 9.15 3.06 -18.06
C GLY A 229 10.14 2.18 -17.30
N LEU A 230 10.41 0.97 -17.79
CA LEU A 230 11.38 0.05 -17.19
C LEU A 230 12.82 0.57 -17.28
N ILE A 231 13.20 1.17 -18.42
CA ILE A 231 14.52 1.80 -18.58
C ILE A 231 14.67 2.99 -17.64
N ALA A 232 13.65 3.85 -17.55
CA ALA A 232 13.62 4.99 -16.66
C ALA A 232 13.75 4.56 -15.19
N TYR A 233 12.98 3.55 -14.76
CA TYR A 233 13.08 2.98 -13.42
C TYR A 233 14.48 2.40 -13.15
N LYS A 234 15.03 1.63 -14.09
CA LYS A 234 16.39 1.08 -13.96
C LYS A 234 17.46 2.17 -13.83
N ASN A 235 17.33 3.26 -14.59
CA ASN A 235 18.25 4.40 -14.52
C ASN A 235 18.09 5.14 -13.20
N LEU A 236 16.86 5.34 -12.72
CA LEU A 236 16.59 5.92 -11.41
C LEU A 236 17.20 5.09 -10.28
N ALA A 237 17.01 3.77 -10.29
CA ALA A 237 17.57 2.87 -9.28
C ALA A 237 19.10 2.82 -9.27
N LYS A 238 19.75 3.22 -10.37
CA LYS A 238 21.21 3.33 -10.50
C LYS A 238 21.73 4.75 -10.29
N ALA A 239 20.86 5.74 -10.18
CA ALA A 239 21.28 7.11 -10.04
C ALA A 239 21.89 7.33 -8.65
N ASP A 240 23.03 8.03 -8.59
CA ASP A 240 23.63 8.40 -7.30
C ASP A 240 22.78 9.40 -6.52
N PHE A 241 21.86 10.08 -7.22
CA PHE A 241 20.99 11.10 -6.64
C PHE A 241 20.06 10.54 -5.55
N ILE A 242 19.57 9.30 -5.62
CA ILE A 242 18.68 8.71 -4.61
C ILE A 242 19.09 7.26 -4.39
N PHE A 243 19.08 6.76 -3.16
CA PHE A 243 19.31 5.32 -2.94
C PHE A 243 18.03 4.52 -3.09
N ILE A 244 18.08 3.51 -3.96
CA ILE A 244 17.06 2.49 -4.07
C ILE A 244 17.76 1.13 -3.90
N PRO A 245 17.54 0.41 -2.80
CA PRO A 245 18.27 -0.81 -2.45
C PRO A 245 17.80 -2.04 -3.24
N THR A 246 17.68 -1.96 -4.57
CA THR A 246 17.15 -3.06 -5.40
C THR A 246 17.99 -4.33 -5.36
N ASN A 247 19.31 -4.20 -5.13
CA ASN A 247 20.24 -5.32 -5.13
C ASN A 247 20.64 -5.80 -3.73
N TYR A 248 20.36 -5.01 -2.69
CA TYR A 248 20.76 -5.32 -1.31
C TYR A 248 20.01 -6.53 -0.72
N TYR A 249 18.80 -6.79 -1.24
CA TYR A 249 17.98 -7.90 -0.81
C TYR A 249 18.09 -9.12 -1.74
N GLN A 250 18.89 -9.03 -2.81
CA GLN A 250 19.12 -10.18 -3.68
C GLN A 250 19.92 -11.24 -2.92
N ARG A 251 19.38 -12.46 -2.93
CA ARG A 251 20.06 -13.64 -2.40
C ARG A 251 20.41 -14.56 -3.57
N ASP A 252 21.02 -15.69 -3.25
CA ASP A 252 21.32 -16.72 -4.23
C ASP A 252 20.07 -17.03 -5.06
N SER A 253 20.18 -16.90 -6.37
CA SER A 253 19.07 -17.17 -7.26
C SER A 253 18.59 -18.61 -7.10
N SER A 254 17.28 -18.83 -7.02
CA SER A 254 16.70 -20.16 -7.02
C SER A 254 15.79 -20.34 -8.23
N TRP A 255 15.69 -21.58 -8.70
CA TRP A 255 14.72 -21.99 -9.72
C TRP A 255 13.57 -22.81 -9.13
N ASN A 256 13.55 -23.01 -7.80
CA ASN A 256 12.55 -23.83 -7.13
C ASN A 256 11.25 -23.05 -6.83
N PHE A 257 10.53 -22.65 -7.88
CA PHE A 257 9.28 -21.89 -7.75
C PHE A 257 8.22 -22.62 -6.92
N LEU A 258 8.16 -23.95 -7.02
CA LEU A 258 7.21 -24.78 -6.28
C LEU A 258 7.45 -24.71 -4.78
N GLN A 259 8.72 -24.74 -4.34
CA GLN A 259 9.05 -24.58 -2.92
C GLN A 259 8.63 -23.22 -2.39
N ILE A 260 8.88 -22.13 -3.14
CA ILE A 260 8.47 -20.78 -2.72
C ILE A 260 6.95 -20.65 -2.65
N LEU A 261 6.23 -21.21 -3.62
CA LEU A 261 4.77 -21.26 -3.62
C LEU A 261 4.26 -22.06 -2.40
N TRP A 262 4.86 -23.21 -2.13
CA TRP A 262 4.49 -24.06 -1.00
C TRP A 262 4.73 -23.36 0.34
N ILE A 263 5.90 -22.74 0.54
CA ILE A 263 6.21 -21.93 1.72
C ILE A 263 5.18 -20.81 1.87
N SER A 264 4.84 -20.13 0.78
CA SER A 264 3.84 -19.05 0.80
C SER A 264 2.47 -19.56 1.27
N ILE A 265 1.98 -20.68 0.71
CA ILE A 265 0.72 -21.30 1.10
C ILE A 265 0.75 -21.75 2.57
N GLN A 266 1.82 -22.45 2.99
CA GLN A 266 1.99 -22.89 4.37
C GLN A 266 1.98 -21.69 5.35
N ASN A 267 2.65 -20.60 4.98
CA ASN A 267 2.68 -19.38 5.79
C ASN A 267 1.29 -18.76 5.93
N GLN A 268 0.50 -18.71 4.85
CA GLN A 268 -0.89 -18.22 4.89
C GLN A 268 -1.81 -19.12 5.73
N ILE A 269 -1.66 -20.45 5.61
CA ILE A 269 -2.44 -21.42 6.41
C ILE A 269 -2.06 -21.32 7.88
N ARG A 270 -0.77 -21.18 8.20
CA ARG A 270 -0.27 -21.13 9.58
C ARG A 270 -0.67 -19.84 10.29
N ASN A 271 -0.52 -18.69 9.64
CA ASN A 271 -0.67 -17.40 10.29
C ASN A 271 -2.07 -16.81 10.12
N THR A 272 -2.78 -17.15 9.04
CA THR A 272 -4.07 -16.55 8.67
C THR A 272 -5.05 -17.56 8.05
N PRO A 273 -5.31 -18.74 8.67
CA PRO A 273 -6.06 -19.84 8.06
C PRO A 273 -7.48 -19.44 7.62
N TYR A 274 -8.20 -18.74 8.48
CA TYR A 274 -9.59 -18.33 8.22
C TYR A 274 -9.68 -17.33 7.07
N SER A 275 -8.80 -16.34 7.05
CA SER A 275 -8.77 -15.31 6.01
C SER A 275 -8.37 -15.88 4.66
N PHE A 276 -7.38 -16.76 4.65
CA PHE A 276 -6.96 -17.47 3.44
C PHE A 276 -8.05 -18.41 2.92
N THR A 277 -8.74 -19.13 3.81
CA THR A 277 -9.91 -19.96 3.46
C THR A 277 -11.05 -19.12 2.89
N ALA A 278 -11.33 -17.94 3.49
CA ALA A 278 -12.33 -17.01 2.99
C ALA A 278 -11.99 -16.49 1.59
N LEU A 279 -10.71 -16.16 1.33
CA LEU A 279 -10.23 -15.76 0.00
C LEU A 279 -10.53 -16.84 -1.05
N ILE A 280 -10.18 -18.10 -0.76
CA ILE A 280 -10.49 -19.25 -1.64
C ILE A 280 -12.01 -19.35 -1.85
N GLY A 281 -12.79 -19.24 -0.77
CA GLY A 281 -14.24 -19.23 -0.80
C GLY A 281 -14.81 -18.14 -1.73
N PHE A 282 -14.27 -16.91 -1.69
CA PHE A 282 -14.70 -15.82 -2.58
C PHE A 282 -14.40 -16.12 -4.05
N TYR A 283 -13.27 -16.75 -4.37
CA TYR A 283 -12.95 -17.16 -5.73
C TYR A 283 -13.86 -18.31 -6.23
N LEU A 284 -14.13 -19.29 -5.38
CA LEU A 284 -15.06 -20.38 -5.71
C LEU A 284 -16.49 -19.85 -5.91
N LEU A 285 -16.95 -18.98 -5.00
CA LEU A 285 -18.27 -18.35 -5.09
C LEU A 285 -18.39 -17.49 -6.35
N SER A 286 -17.42 -16.61 -6.62
CA SER A 286 -17.45 -15.76 -7.81
C SER A 286 -17.42 -16.57 -9.11
N SER A 287 -16.65 -17.66 -9.14
CA SER A 287 -16.62 -18.60 -10.28
C SER A 287 -17.97 -19.31 -10.46
N LEU A 288 -18.56 -19.83 -9.38
CA LEU A 288 -19.88 -20.46 -9.40
C LEU A 288 -20.97 -19.49 -9.87
N LEU A 289 -20.99 -18.27 -9.33
CA LEU A 289 -21.94 -17.23 -9.72
C LEU A 289 -21.77 -16.86 -11.20
N LEU A 290 -20.53 -16.74 -11.70
CA LEU A 290 -20.27 -16.51 -13.12
C LEU A 290 -20.80 -17.66 -13.99
N LEU A 291 -20.63 -18.91 -13.57
CA LEU A 291 -21.16 -20.09 -14.28
C LEU A 291 -22.69 -20.11 -14.31
N ILE A 292 -23.35 -19.92 -13.17
CA ILE A 292 -24.83 -19.86 -13.08
C ILE A 292 -25.36 -18.71 -13.95
N SER A 293 -24.68 -17.56 -13.93
CA SER A 293 -25.08 -16.39 -14.71
C SER A 293 -24.99 -16.58 -16.23
N LYS A 294 -24.22 -17.58 -16.72
CA LYS A 294 -24.15 -17.91 -18.16
C LYS A 294 -25.41 -18.58 -18.67
N GLY A 295 -26.23 -19.20 -17.81
CA GLY A 295 -27.42 -19.96 -18.21
C GLY A 295 -28.60 -19.11 -18.72
N GLY A 296 -28.54 -17.77 -18.59
CA GLY A 296 -29.64 -16.86 -18.95
C GLY A 296 -29.42 -16.06 -20.24
N ARG A 297 -30.13 -16.41 -21.33
CA ARG A 297 -30.33 -15.63 -22.58
C ARG A 297 -29.10 -15.35 -23.48
N LYS A 298 -29.38 -15.00 -24.75
CA LYS A 298 -28.48 -14.66 -25.89
C LYS A 298 -27.38 -13.59 -25.63
N ASN A 299 -27.25 -13.04 -24.42
CA ASN A 299 -26.29 -11.98 -24.07
C ASN A 299 -25.00 -12.51 -23.40
N GLN A 300 -24.68 -13.80 -23.59
CA GLN A 300 -23.56 -14.51 -22.95
C GLN A 300 -22.18 -13.85 -23.12
N ASN A 301 -21.96 -13.07 -24.18
CA ASN A 301 -20.66 -12.46 -24.47
C ASN A 301 -20.43 -11.08 -23.84
N ARG A 302 -21.43 -10.50 -23.16
CA ARG A 302 -21.28 -9.18 -22.53
C ARG A 302 -20.26 -9.28 -21.37
N PHE A 303 -19.24 -8.43 -21.40
CA PHE A 303 -18.07 -8.42 -20.49
C PHE A 303 -17.04 -9.55 -20.64
N SER A 304 -17.12 -10.39 -21.69
CA SER A 304 -16.15 -11.48 -21.88
C SER A 304 -14.71 -10.96 -21.91
N ASN A 305 -14.48 -9.83 -22.59
CA ASN A 305 -13.17 -9.20 -22.72
C ASN A 305 -12.61 -8.71 -21.38
N GLN A 306 -13.43 -8.04 -20.57
CA GLN A 306 -13.03 -7.56 -19.24
C GLN A 306 -12.73 -8.72 -18.29
N ILE A 307 -13.55 -9.77 -18.28
CA ILE A 307 -13.31 -10.96 -17.45
C ILE A 307 -12.02 -11.65 -17.90
N SER A 308 -11.83 -11.82 -19.20
CA SER A 308 -10.62 -12.39 -19.80
C SER A 308 -9.37 -11.58 -19.40
N PHE A 309 -9.44 -10.25 -19.47
CA PHE A 309 -8.38 -9.36 -19.02
C PHE A 309 -8.07 -9.52 -17.53
N LEU A 310 -9.08 -9.51 -16.65
CA LEU A 310 -8.87 -9.68 -15.21
C LEU A 310 -8.26 -11.04 -14.84
N ILE A 311 -8.62 -12.12 -15.56
CA ILE A 311 -7.98 -13.43 -15.38
C ILE A 311 -6.49 -13.34 -15.73
N ARG A 312 -6.11 -12.65 -16.81
CA ARG A 312 -4.70 -12.42 -17.17
C ARG A 312 -4.01 -11.58 -16.11
N VAL A 313 -4.63 -10.52 -15.61
CA VAL A 313 -4.07 -9.71 -14.53
C VAL A 313 -3.76 -10.60 -13.32
N LEU A 314 -4.71 -11.41 -12.88
CA LEU A 314 -4.54 -12.32 -11.75
C LEU A 314 -3.40 -13.33 -11.97
N LEU A 315 -3.40 -14.01 -13.11
CA LEU A 315 -2.40 -15.05 -13.40
C LEU A 315 -1.01 -14.45 -13.55
N VAL A 316 -0.88 -13.37 -14.32
CA VAL A 316 0.41 -12.73 -14.61
C VAL A 316 0.96 -12.03 -13.37
N SER A 317 0.12 -11.40 -12.55
CA SER A 317 0.60 -10.80 -11.30
C SER A 317 1.13 -11.87 -10.35
N CYS A 318 0.39 -12.96 -10.14
CA CYS A 318 0.79 -14.03 -9.22
C CYS A 318 2.04 -14.76 -9.73
N LEU A 319 2.05 -15.18 -11.00
CA LEU A 319 3.16 -15.92 -11.59
C LEU A 319 4.38 -15.03 -11.82
N GLY A 320 4.19 -13.80 -12.32
CA GLY A 320 5.27 -12.87 -12.58
C GLY A 320 6.02 -12.48 -11.31
N ILE A 321 5.29 -12.21 -10.22
CA ILE A 321 5.88 -11.90 -8.91
C ILE A 321 6.56 -13.13 -8.32
N LEU A 322 5.93 -14.31 -8.37
CA LEU A 322 6.56 -15.56 -7.94
C LEU A 322 7.88 -15.79 -8.68
N ILE A 323 7.86 -15.75 -10.02
CA ILE A 323 9.04 -16.00 -10.85
C ILE A 323 10.13 -14.97 -10.56
N SER A 324 9.79 -13.67 -10.57
CA SER A 324 10.76 -12.61 -10.34
C SER A 324 11.38 -12.68 -8.94
N GLY A 325 10.56 -12.91 -7.91
CA GLY A 325 11.04 -13.01 -6.54
C GLY A 325 11.84 -14.29 -6.23
N THR A 326 11.55 -15.40 -6.91
CA THR A 326 12.34 -16.63 -6.81
C THR A 326 13.70 -16.50 -7.50
N ILE A 327 13.74 -15.91 -8.70
CA ILE A 327 14.99 -15.66 -9.45
C ILE A 327 15.91 -14.72 -8.67
N THR A 328 15.34 -13.70 -8.01
CA THR A 328 16.10 -12.72 -7.21
C THR A 328 16.41 -13.20 -5.78
N GLY A 329 15.88 -14.36 -5.37
CA GLY A 329 16.07 -14.89 -4.02
C GLY A 329 15.30 -14.14 -2.91
N LEU A 330 14.48 -13.15 -3.24
CA LEU A 330 13.76 -12.29 -2.29
C LEU A 330 12.81 -13.07 -1.35
N PHE A 331 12.21 -14.17 -1.83
CA PHE A 331 11.13 -14.87 -1.13
C PHE A 331 11.55 -16.18 -0.45
N GLN A 332 12.85 -16.47 -0.36
CA GLN A 332 13.33 -17.78 0.09
C GLN A 332 12.95 -18.17 1.53
N LYS A 333 12.85 -17.19 2.44
CA LYS A 333 12.63 -17.47 3.87
C LYS A 333 11.14 -17.55 4.22
N ASP A 334 10.40 -16.52 3.85
CA ASP A 334 9.03 -16.30 4.36
C ASP A 334 7.95 -16.41 3.27
N GLY A 335 8.36 -16.75 2.05
CA GLY A 335 7.47 -16.79 0.88
C GLY A 335 7.12 -15.39 0.35
N ILE A 336 6.08 -15.31 -0.47
CA ILE A 336 5.58 -14.05 -1.03
C ILE A 336 4.74 -13.34 0.02
N ALA A 337 5.13 -12.11 0.37
CA ALA A 337 4.28 -11.26 1.20
C ALA A 337 2.97 -10.93 0.48
N ILE A 338 1.83 -11.09 1.17
CA ILE A 338 0.51 -10.94 0.56
C ILE A 338 0.27 -9.52 0.00
N ARG A 339 0.97 -8.51 0.52
CA ARG A 339 0.97 -7.13 0.01
C ARG A 339 1.56 -6.98 -1.40
N TYR A 340 2.17 -8.00 -1.99
CA TYR A 340 2.57 -7.98 -3.39
C TYR A 340 1.49 -8.59 -4.30
N LEU A 341 0.50 -9.29 -3.73
CA LEU A 341 -0.55 -10.02 -4.45
C LEU A 341 -1.89 -9.27 -4.39
N LEU A 342 -1.90 -7.94 -4.48
CA LEU A 342 -3.12 -7.13 -4.45
C LEU A 342 -4.18 -7.54 -5.48
N PRO A 343 -3.83 -7.88 -6.73
CA PRO A 343 -4.81 -8.41 -7.69
C PRO A 343 -5.49 -9.69 -7.19
N LEU A 344 -4.77 -10.59 -6.51
CA LEU A 344 -5.35 -11.78 -5.88
C LEU A 344 -6.28 -11.39 -4.73
N LEU A 345 -5.94 -10.38 -3.94
CA LEU A 345 -6.78 -9.93 -2.83
C LEU A 345 -8.08 -9.26 -3.27
N PHE A 346 -8.15 -8.70 -4.49
CA PHE A 346 -9.25 -7.80 -4.88
C PHE A 346 -10.04 -8.22 -6.13
N ILE A 347 -9.47 -8.97 -7.09
CA ILE A 347 -10.14 -9.24 -8.39
C ILE A 347 -11.41 -10.09 -8.29
N TRP A 348 -11.62 -10.81 -7.19
CA TRP A 348 -12.90 -11.49 -6.96
C TRP A 348 -14.09 -10.50 -6.89
N ILE A 349 -13.87 -9.24 -6.50
CA ILE A 349 -14.90 -8.17 -6.45
C ILE A 349 -15.51 -7.90 -7.84
N PRO A 350 -14.75 -7.52 -8.88
CA PRO A 350 -15.33 -7.31 -10.20
C PRO A 350 -15.96 -8.57 -10.79
N PHE A 351 -15.47 -9.79 -10.47
CA PHE A 351 -16.15 -11.02 -10.88
C PHE A 351 -17.54 -11.15 -10.28
N ILE A 352 -17.67 -10.86 -8.98
CA ILE A 352 -18.98 -10.82 -8.30
C ILE A 352 -19.89 -9.76 -8.94
N ILE A 353 -19.38 -8.57 -9.23
CA ILE A 353 -20.14 -7.50 -9.89
C ILE A 353 -20.65 -7.96 -11.26
N PHE A 354 -19.81 -8.55 -12.09
CA PHE A 354 -20.22 -9.05 -13.41
C PHE A 354 -21.24 -10.19 -13.32
N ALA A 355 -21.07 -11.11 -12.37
CA ALA A 355 -22.00 -12.21 -12.15
C ALA A 355 -23.38 -11.69 -11.72
N PHE A 356 -23.44 -10.80 -10.72
CA PHE A 356 -24.70 -10.22 -10.27
C PHE A 356 -25.33 -9.30 -11.31
N PHE A 357 -24.53 -8.57 -12.09
CA PHE A 357 -25.06 -7.80 -13.21
C PHE A 357 -25.78 -8.71 -14.21
N ARG A 358 -25.15 -9.82 -14.63
CA ARG A 358 -25.78 -10.80 -15.53
C ARG A 358 -27.05 -11.39 -14.93
N LEU A 359 -27.04 -11.77 -13.65
CA LEU A 359 -28.24 -12.26 -12.95
C LEU A 359 -29.34 -11.19 -12.89
N SER A 360 -28.99 -9.91 -12.69
CA SER A 360 -29.95 -8.82 -12.59
C SER A 360 -30.71 -8.56 -13.90
N LEU A 361 -30.19 -9.00 -15.04
CA LEU A 361 -30.90 -8.92 -16.33
C LEU A 361 -32.16 -9.80 -16.36
N SER A 362 -32.19 -10.87 -15.56
CA SER A 362 -33.32 -11.81 -15.48
C SER A 362 -34.06 -11.73 -14.15
N TYR A 363 -33.35 -11.40 -13.06
CA TYR A 363 -33.83 -11.50 -11.68
C TYR A 363 -33.55 -10.23 -10.88
N LYS A 364 -33.75 -9.05 -11.49
CA LYS A 364 -33.41 -7.75 -10.90
C LYS A 364 -33.92 -7.61 -9.45
N LYS A 365 -35.21 -7.87 -9.22
CA LYS A 365 -35.84 -7.71 -7.90
C LYS A 365 -35.21 -8.64 -6.85
N GLN A 366 -34.96 -9.90 -7.20
CA GLN A 366 -34.38 -10.90 -6.30
C GLN A 366 -32.93 -10.56 -5.95
N VAL A 367 -32.13 -10.14 -6.93
CA VAL A 367 -30.73 -9.73 -6.71
C VAL A 367 -30.67 -8.57 -5.73
N PHE A 368 -31.46 -7.51 -5.95
CA PHE A 368 -31.46 -6.35 -5.06
C PHE A 368 -32.06 -6.68 -3.68
N LEU A 369 -33.07 -7.53 -3.58
CA LEU A 369 -33.58 -7.98 -2.28
C LEU A 369 -32.51 -8.73 -1.49
N GLY A 370 -31.77 -9.64 -2.16
CA GLY A 370 -30.65 -10.36 -1.57
C GLY A 370 -29.54 -9.44 -1.08
N PHE A 371 -29.16 -8.43 -1.87
CA PHE A 371 -28.17 -7.44 -1.44
C PHE A 371 -28.61 -6.64 -0.22
N ASN A 372 -29.86 -6.17 -0.19
CA ASN A 372 -30.36 -5.42 0.96
C ASN A 372 -30.39 -6.28 2.22
N LEU A 373 -30.83 -7.55 2.12
CA LEU A 373 -30.82 -8.48 3.25
C LEU A 373 -29.40 -8.74 3.75
N PHE A 374 -28.46 -9.02 2.83
CA PHE A 374 -27.08 -9.32 3.20
C PHE A 374 -26.37 -8.10 3.79
N TYR A 375 -26.57 -6.92 3.21
CA TYR A 375 -26.06 -5.67 3.76
C TYR A 375 -26.62 -5.40 5.16
N PHE A 376 -27.93 -5.61 5.36
CA PHE A 376 -28.57 -5.47 6.67
C PHE A 376 -27.95 -6.42 7.70
N ILE A 377 -27.78 -7.70 7.36
CA ILE A 377 -27.15 -8.69 8.24
C ILE A 377 -25.72 -8.26 8.63
N ILE A 378 -24.93 -7.80 7.66
CA ILE A 378 -23.56 -7.35 7.90
C ILE A 378 -23.54 -6.11 8.81
N VAL A 379 -24.37 -5.09 8.52
CA VAL A 379 -24.44 -3.87 9.33
C VAL A 379 -24.88 -4.19 10.76
N VAL A 380 -25.90 -5.03 10.94
CA VAL A 380 -26.34 -5.47 12.28
C VAL A 380 -25.23 -6.24 12.99
N SER A 381 -24.52 -7.12 12.28
CA SER A 381 -23.39 -7.86 12.85
C SER A 381 -22.29 -6.92 13.33
N VAL A 382 -21.93 -5.91 12.55
CA VAL A 382 -20.91 -4.92 12.95
C VAL A 382 -21.40 -4.00 14.06
N LEU A 383 -22.68 -3.61 14.08
CA LEU A 383 -23.25 -2.85 15.19
C LEU A 383 -23.29 -3.65 16.50
N TYR A 384 -23.48 -4.97 16.41
CA TYR A 384 -23.55 -5.84 17.57
C TYR A 384 -22.16 -6.22 18.11
N TRP A 385 -21.22 -6.54 17.23
CA TRP A 385 -19.88 -7.05 17.60
C TRP A 385 -18.75 -6.01 17.52
N GLY A 386 -18.95 -4.93 16.76
CA GLY A 386 -17.91 -3.94 16.46
C GLY A 386 -17.94 -2.73 17.40
N ASP A 387 -16.77 -2.12 17.60
CA ASP A 387 -16.67 -0.80 18.22
C ASP A 387 -16.66 0.28 17.14
N LEU A 388 -17.76 1.02 17.01
CA LEU A 388 -17.94 2.10 16.04
C LEU A 388 -17.77 3.50 16.65
N ARG A 389 -17.22 3.60 17.86
CA ARG A 389 -17.01 4.92 18.50
C ARG A 389 -15.94 5.69 17.71
N PRO A 390 -16.24 6.88 17.16
CA PRO A 390 -15.26 7.66 16.43
C PRO A 390 -14.18 8.14 17.41
N ARG A 391 -12.96 7.62 17.25
CA ARG A 391 -11.78 7.99 18.03
C ARG A 391 -10.60 8.08 17.09
N LEU A 392 -9.83 9.15 17.22
CA LEU A 392 -8.54 9.24 16.54
C LEU A 392 -7.53 8.33 17.23
N TYR A 393 -6.66 7.73 16.43
CA TYR A 393 -5.58 6.90 16.92
C TYR A 393 -4.68 7.65 17.89
N ARG A 394 -4.28 6.97 18.96
CA ARG A 394 -3.33 7.44 19.96
C ARG A 394 -2.27 6.38 20.17
N ASP A 395 -1.03 6.79 19.91
CA ASP A 395 0.11 5.91 20.07
C ASP A 395 0.55 5.89 21.54
N SER A 396 0.47 4.73 22.19
CA SER A 396 0.74 4.63 23.61
C SER A 396 2.19 4.93 23.98
N LEU A 397 3.14 4.61 23.09
CA LEU A 397 4.56 4.92 23.30
C LEU A 397 4.79 6.42 23.17
N ALA A 398 4.30 7.05 22.09
CA ALA A 398 4.44 8.49 21.91
C ALA A 398 3.73 9.29 23.02
N ASP A 399 2.52 8.89 23.41
CA ASP A 399 1.78 9.53 24.52
C ASP A 399 2.54 9.39 25.85
N CYS A 400 3.15 8.23 26.14
CA CYS A 400 3.97 8.03 27.35
C CYS A 400 5.19 8.96 27.38
N LEU A 401 5.91 9.06 26.26
CA LEU A 401 7.07 9.94 26.13
C LEU A 401 6.67 11.42 26.25
N ASP A 402 5.56 11.84 25.63
CA ASP A 402 5.06 13.21 25.71
C ASP A 402 4.69 13.62 27.14
N GLN A 403 4.07 12.72 27.91
CA GLN A 403 3.73 12.95 29.32
C GLN A 403 4.97 13.14 30.19
N ASN A 404 6.05 12.41 29.88
CA ASN A 404 7.29 12.45 30.67
C ASN A 404 8.35 13.42 30.13
N ARG A 405 8.08 14.12 29.01
CA ARG A 405 9.04 15.01 28.35
C ARG A 405 9.64 16.04 29.29
N GLU A 406 8.81 16.77 30.03
CA GLU A 406 9.25 17.85 30.90
C GLU A 406 9.85 17.32 32.21
N ILE A 407 9.24 16.28 32.77
CA ILE A 407 9.65 15.67 34.05
C ILE A 407 11.05 15.06 33.94
N LEU A 408 11.31 14.35 32.84
CA LEU A 408 12.58 13.64 32.60
C LEU A 408 13.49 14.39 31.62
N SER A 409 13.10 15.61 31.21
CA SER A 409 13.83 16.42 30.24
C SER A 409 14.19 15.65 28.96
N LEU A 410 13.23 14.90 28.41
CA LEU A 410 13.43 14.10 27.19
C LEU A 410 13.65 15.03 25.99
N LYS A 411 14.68 14.71 25.21
CA LYS A 411 15.12 15.47 24.04
C LYS A 411 14.98 14.61 22.79
N ARG A 412 16.10 14.14 22.25
CA ARG A 412 16.15 13.25 21.08
C ARG A 412 16.42 11.81 21.55
N GLY A 413 15.80 10.87 20.88
CA GLY A 413 15.91 9.44 21.18
C GLY A 413 16.63 8.64 20.11
N ILE A 414 16.99 7.42 20.47
CA ILE A 414 17.36 6.35 19.55
C ILE A 414 16.38 5.18 19.71
N SER A 415 15.96 4.58 18.60
CA SER A 415 14.97 3.51 18.58
C SER A 415 15.15 2.65 17.35
N ASP A 416 14.46 1.51 17.27
CA ASP A 416 14.39 0.76 16.02
C ASP A 416 13.53 1.46 14.95
N PHE A 417 13.48 0.84 13.76
CA PHE A 417 12.66 1.30 12.63
C PHE A 417 11.17 1.42 12.98
N TRP A 418 10.61 0.47 13.72
CA TRP A 418 9.18 0.40 13.96
C TRP A 418 8.69 1.50 14.90
N ASP A 419 9.42 1.76 15.97
CA ASP A 419 9.00 2.70 17.00
C ASP A 419 9.45 4.14 16.71
N SER A 420 10.62 4.35 16.09
CA SER A 420 11.11 5.70 15.75
C SER A 420 10.12 6.48 14.88
N ARG A 421 9.52 5.82 13.90
CA ARG A 421 8.55 6.37 12.95
C ARG A 421 7.26 6.78 13.67
N ARG A 422 6.79 5.93 14.58
CA ARG A 422 5.60 6.18 15.39
C ARG A 422 5.83 7.37 16.32
N ILE A 423 6.97 7.44 17.00
CA ILE A 423 7.34 8.59 17.86
C ILE A 423 7.32 9.89 17.06
N ARG A 424 8.01 9.92 15.91
CA ARG A 424 8.14 11.12 15.06
C ARG A 424 6.82 11.66 14.52
N ILE A 425 5.85 10.79 14.20
CA ILE A 425 4.56 11.19 13.63
C ILE A 425 3.51 11.44 14.70
N PHE A 426 3.51 10.66 15.79
CA PHE A 426 2.43 10.69 16.78
C PHE A 426 2.74 11.52 18.02
N SER A 427 4.00 11.89 18.28
CA SER A 427 4.34 12.82 19.37
C SER A 427 3.74 14.21 19.12
N ARG A 428 2.94 14.67 20.08
CA ARG A 428 2.36 16.03 20.11
C ARG A 428 3.35 17.05 20.65
N LYS A 429 4.39 16.60 21.35
CA LYS A 429 5.50 17.45 21.79
C LYS A 429 6.67 17.43 20.82
N ASN A 430 6.51 16.96 19.58
CA ASN A 430 7.59 16.93 18.57
C ASN A 430 8.85 16.20 19.07
N LEU A 431 8.69 15.18 19.92
CA LEU A 431 9.77 14.27 20.26
C LEU A 431 10.14 13.45 19.03
N ARG A 432 11.43 13.15 18.91
CA ARG A 432 11.97 12.43 17.77
C ARG A 432 12.89 11.33 18.25
N ALA A 433 12.83 10.21 17.57
CA ALA A 433 13.82 9.15 17.69
C ALA A 433 14.39 8.81 16.32
N ASP A 434 15.68 8.52 16.28
CA ASP A 434 16.39 8.09 15.08
C ASP A 434 16.46 6.57 15.02
N ASN A 435 16.32 6.03 13.81
CA ASN A 435 16.21 4.59 13.58
C ASN A 435 17.59 3.95 13.49
N TYR A 436 17.87 3.07 14.43
CA TYR A 436 19.07 2.25 14.47
C TYR A 436 18.70 0.76 14.45
N LEU A 437 19.61 -0.06 13.94
CA LEU A 437 19.56 -1.50 14.08
C LEU A 437 19.85 -1.89 15.54
N LYS A 438 19.59 -3.16 15.89
CA LYS A 438 19.83 -3.69 17.23
C LYS A 438 21.26 -3.46 17.73
N ASP A 439 22.22 -3.48 16.82
CA ASP A 439 23.64 -3.26 17.06
C ASP A 439 24.08 -1.79 16.97
N LEU A 440 23.13 -0.86 16.94
CA LEU A 440 23.35 0.57 16.83
C LEU A 440 23.98 1.02 15.50
N HIS A 441 23.98 0.18 14.46
CA HIS A 441 24.27 0.65 13.10
C HIS A 441 23.09 1.44 12.52
N PRO A 442 23.33 2.47 11.68
CA PRO A 442 22.26 3.20 11.01
C PRO A 442 21.40 2.27 10.15
N GLU A 443 20.08 2.35 10.30
CA GLU A 443 19.15 1.58 9.46
C GLU A 443 18.97 2.28 8.13
N TYR A 444 19.34 1.62 7.02
CA TYR A 444 19.29 2.18 5.67
C TYR A 444 17.90 2.09 5.03
N TRP A 445 16.96 1.28 5.53
CA TRP A 445 15.64 1.17 4.95
C TRP A 445 14.75 2.39 5.24
N GLN A 446 14.21 3.02 4.18
CA GLN A 446 13.31 4.18 4.27
C GLN A 446 13.85 5.28 5.18
N ASN A 447 15.12 5.67 5.03
CA ASN A 447 15.81 6.61 5.93
C ASN A 447 16.23 7.91 5.23
N SER A 448 16.58 8.90 6.04
CA SER A 448 17.40 10.04 5.64
C SER A 448 18.75 9.99 6.36
N TRP A 449 19.86 10.03 5.61
CA TRP A 449 21.21 10.03 6.19
C TRP A 449 21.48 11.27 7.05
N THR A 450 20.76 12.37 6.77
CA THR A 450 20.83 13.59 7.57
C THR A 450 20.48 13.39 9.04
N TRP A 451 19.71 12.35 9.40
CA TRP A 451 19.40 12.07 10.79
C TRP A 451 20.64 11.68 11.60
N PHE A 452 21.64 11.10 10.94
CA PHE A 452 22.89 10.67 11.57
C PHE A 452 24.01 11.70 11.37
N THR A 453 23.99 12.42 10.24
CA THR A 453 25.09 13.30 9.83
C THR A 453 24.92 14.75 10.21
N LYS A 454 23.68 15.25 10.32
CA LYS A 454 23.42 16.62 10.74
C LYS A 454 23.57 16.73 12.25
N THR A 455 24.34 17.71 12.71
CA THR A 455 24.38 18.06 14.14
C THR A 455 22.99 18.50 14.58
N PRO A 456 22.33 17.77 15.52
CA PRO A 456 21.01 18.16 15.99
C PRO A 456 21.11 19.36 16.94
N GLU A 457 19.99 20.08 17.11
CA GLU A 457 19.88 21.13 18.13
C GLU A 457 20.00 20.56 19.54
N GLU A 458 19.48 19.35 19.74
CA GLU A 458 19.54 18.60 20.98
C GLU A 458 20.15 17.21 20.77
N GLU A 459 21.17 16.90 21.58
CA GLU A 459 21.79 15.57 21.61
C GLU A 459 20.83 14.51 22.18
N TYR A 460 21.12 13.25 21.86
CA TYR A 460 20.36 12.12 22.37
C TYR A 460 20.43 12.04 23.89
N ASN A 461 19.33 11.60 24.52
CA ASN A 461 19.31 11.30 25.94
C ASN A 461 18.38 10.15 26.35
N PHE A 462 17.72 9.49 25.39
CA PHE A 462 16.94 8.29 25.68
C PHE A 462 17.02 7.25 24.56
N ALA A 463 16.76 5.99 24.92
CA ALA A 463 16.69 4.86 24.01
C ALA A 463 15.43 4.04 24.28
N VAL A 464 14.89 3.40 23.25
CA VAL A 464 13.64 2.61 23.32
C VAL A 464 13.92 1.12 23.13
N LEU A 465 13.59 0.32 24.14
CA LEU A 465 13.63 -1.15 24.10
C LEU A 465 12.24 -1.73 23.79
N PRO A 466 12.13 -2.93 23.17
CA PRO A 466 13.18 -3.93 22.92
C PRO A 466 13.82 -3.88 21.53
N GLY A 467 13.60 -2.81 20.76
CA GLY A 467 14.11 -2.65 19.40
C GLY A 467 15.64 -2.58 19.29
N LEU A 468 16.32 -2.28 20.40
CA LEU A 468 17.76 -2.12 20.51
C LEU A 468 18.36 -3.15 21.50
N ASP A 469 19.66 -3.39 21.42
CA ASP A 469 20.39 -4.23 22.38
C ASP A 469 20.81 -3.39 23.60
N GLU A 470 20.25 -3.70 24.77
CA GLU A 470 20.53 -3.01 26.02
C GLU A 470 22.01 -3.08 26.42
N ASN A 471 22.68 -4.22 26.20
CA ASN A 471 24.09 -4.35 26.58
C ASN A 471 24.96 -3.40 25.76
N LYS A 472 24.68 -3.27 24.46
CA LYS A 472 25.39 -2.32 23.59
C LYS A 472 25.11 -0.88 23.95
N LEU A 473 23.89 -0.57 24.38
CA LEU A 473 23.54 0.77 24.88
C LEU A 473 24.33 1.10 26.16
N SER A 474 24.43 0.16 27.11
CA SER A 474 25.22 0.35 28.32
C SER A 474 26.72 0.45 28.03
N GLU A 475 27.25 -0.32 27.07
CA GLU A 475 28.64 -0.24 26.64
C GLU A 475 28.96 1.14 26.03
N GLU A 476 28.13 1.65 25.12
CA GLU A 476 28.38 2.92 24.43
C GLU A 476 28.07 4.15 25.32
N PHE A 477 27.01 4.11 26.13
CA PHE A 477 26.50 5.30 26.84
C PHE A 477 26.65 5.25 28.36
N GLY A 478 27.05 4.10 28.92
CA GLY A 478 27.07 3.84 30.36
C GLY A 478 25.69 3.44 30.89
N GLU A 479 25.61 3.20 32.19
CA GLU A 479 24.34 2.82 32.82
C GLU A 479 23.30 3.96 32.75
N PRO A 480 22.04 3.66 32.38
CA PRO A 480 20.98 4.66 32.35
C PRO A 480 20.66 5.15 33.77
N LYS A 481 20.39 6.44 33.90
CA LYS A 481 20.02 7.05 35.19
C LYS A 481 18.58 6.73 35.58
N HIS A 482 17.69 6.69 34.59
CA HIS A 482 16.28 6.38 34.79
C HIS A 482 15.83 5.34 33.78
N ARG A 483 14.92 4.48 34.24
CA ARG A 483 14.18 3.53 33.43
C ARG A 483 12.71 3.90 33.53
N LEU A 484 12.07 4.18 32.41
CA LEU A 484 10.66 4.52 32.35
C LEU A 484 9.90 3.39 31.63
N PRO A 485 9.01 2.65 32.33
CA PRO A 485 8.17 1.66 31.68
C PRO A 485 7.03 2.34 30.90
N CYS A 486 6.94 2.05 29.59
CA CYS A 486 5.88 2.52 28.70
C CYS A 486 5.16 1.32 28.06
N GLN A 487 4.21 0.72 28.77
CA GLN A 487 3.47 -0.48 28.35
C GLN A 487 4.38 -1.67 27.99
N LYS A 488 4.59 -1.92 26.69
CA LYS A 488 5.42 -3.02 26.15
C LYS A 488 6.87 -2.61 25.91
N HIS A 489 7.20 -1.36 26.23
CA HIS A 489 8.50 -0.74 26.02
C HIS A 489 9.14 -0.33 27.34
N GLU A 490 10.46 -0.36 27.36
CA GLU A 490 11.26 0.25 28.41
C GLU A 490 12.09 1.38 27.80
N ILE A 491 12.04 2.55 28.42
CA ILE A 491 12.78 3.72 27.97
C ILE A 491 13.97 3.92 28.90
N LEU A 492 15.16 3.77 28.34
CA LEU A 492 16.42 4.04 29.04
C LEU A 492 16.75 5.52 28.89
N ILE A 493 17.07 6.21 29.98
CA ILE A 493 17.27 7.67 29.98
C ILE A 493 18.59 8.00 30.68
N TRP A 494 19.41 8.80 30.00
CA TRP A 494 20.70 9.27 30.50
C TRP A 494 20.65 10.76 30.86
N ASP A 495 21.54 11.18 31.76
CA ASP A 495 21.68 12.58 32.12
C ASP A 495 22.76 13.29 31.31
N SER A 496 23.01 14.56 31.65
CA SER A 496 23.99 15.40 30.97
C SER A 496 25.42 14.87 31.03
N LYS A 497 25.76 13.93 31.94
CA LYS A 497 27.11 13.35 32.02
C LYS A 497 27.41 12.43 30.84
N SER A 498 26.39 11.83 30.23
CA SER A 498 26.56 10.98 29.02
C SER A 498 26.58 11.78 27.72
N LYS A 499 26.41 13.12 27.76
CA LYS A 499 26.35 13.97 26.56
C LYS A 499 27.58 13.80 25.66
N GLU A 500 28.79 13.77 26.23
CA GLU A 500 30.02 13.59 25.46
C GLU A 500 30.09 12.22 24.77
N ARG A 501 29.51 11.18 25.39
CA ARG A 501 29.43 9.84 24.78
C ARG A 501 28.50 9.85 23.57
N PHE A 502 27.35 10.50 23.66
CA PHE A 502 26.44 10.67 22.52
C PHE A 502 27.08 11.46 21.37
N VAL A 503 27.82 12.53 21.68
CA VAL A 503 28.57 13.28 20.66
C VAL A 503 29.61 12.39 19.97
N ARG A 504 30.41 11.63 20.74
CA ARG A 504 31.39 10.69 20.18
C ARG A 504 30.74 9.61 19.34
N PHE A 505 29.65 9.03 19.82
CA PHE A 505 28.86 8.05 19.10
C PHE A 505 28.38 8.61 17.76
N ARG A 506 27.84 9.83 17.74
CA ARG A 506 27.39 10.48 16.50
C ARG A 506 28.55 10.67 15.51
N GLU A 507 29.71 11.12 15.95
CA GLU A 507 30.88 11.25 15.07
C GLU A 507 31.30 9.89 14.48
N LYS A 508 31.31 8.82 15.30
CA LYS A 508 31.51 7.45 14.80
C LYS A 508 30.45 7.06 13.75
N LYS A 509 29.18 7.43 13.95
CA LYS A 509 28.11 7.12 12.97
C LYS A 509 28.22 7.95 11.70
N LYS A 510 28.73 9.18 11.75
CA LYS A 510 29.07 9.96 10.55
C LYS A 510 30.13 9.25 9.72
N GLU A 511 31.21 8.79 10.35
CA GLU A 511 32.28 8.04 9.68
C GLU A 511 31.75 6.74 9.05
N GLU A 512 30.86 6.01 9.74
CA GLU A 512 30.20 4.83 9.19
C GLU A 512 29.36 5.16 7.94
N VAL A 513 28.58 6.24 7.96
CA VAL A 513 27.77 6.68 6.81
C VAL A 513 28.67 7.15 5.66
N GLU A 514 29.75 7.87 5.94
CA GLU A 514 30.71 8.29 4.91
C GLU A 514 31.44 7.10 4.26
N LEU A 515 31.84 6.12 5.07
CA LEU A 515 32.40 4.88 4.56
C LEU A 515 31.39 4.14 3.69
N TRP A 516 30.14 4.06 4.12
CA TRP A 516 29.06 3.46 3.35
C TRP A 516 28.85 4.17 2.00
N HIS A 517 28.85 5.50 1.98
CA HIS A 517 28.79 6.28 0.74
C HIS A 517 29.96 5.95 -0.20
N LYS A 518 31.19 5.89 0.32
CA LYS A 518 32.39 5.52 -0.47
C LYS A 518 32.28 4.11 -1.05
N LEU A 519 31.88 3.13 -0.24
CA LEU A 519 31.75 1.72 -0.64
C LEU A 519 30.65 1.49 -1.68
N THR A 520 29.62 2.35 -1.69
CA THR A 520 28.51 2.29 -2.64
C THR A 520 28.70 3.16 -3.87
N GLY A 521 29.86 3.82 -4.01
CA GLY A 521 30.17 4.69 -5.14
C GLY A 521 29.47 6.06 -5.11
N ARG A 522 28.85 6.43 -3.98
CA ARG A 522 28.12 7.68 -3.81
C ARG A 522 29.10 8.80 -3.48
N LYS A 523 29.18 9.80 -4.35
CA LYS A 523 29.90 11.04 -4.04
C LYS A 523 29.03 11.90 -3.11
N GLN A 524 29.61 12.44 -2.04
CA GLN A 524 29.00 13.57 -1.34
C GLN A 524 28.78 14.68 -2.36
N ILE A 525 27.53 15.02 -2.62
CA ILE A 525 27.17 16.20 -3.39
C ILE A 525 27.32 17.36 -2.39
N LEU A 526 28.47 18.02 -2.45
CA LEU A 526 28.80 19.20 -1.64
C LEU A 526 27.89 20.39 -1.96
#